data_AF-A0AAD5IAZ0-F1
#
_entry.id   AF-A0AAD5IAZ0-F1
#
_cell.length_a   1.000
_cell.length_b   1.000
_cell.length_c   1.000
_cell.angle_alpha   90.00
_cell.angle_beta   90.00
_cell.angle_gamma   90.00
#
_symmetry.space_group_name_H-M   'P 1'
#
loop_
_entity.id
_entity.type
_entity.pdbx_description
1 polymer ?
#
loop_
_entity_poly.entity_id
_entity_poly.type
_entity_poly.pdbx_seq_one_letter_code
_entity_poly.pdbx_strand_id
1 'polypeptide(L)'
;MPDFIASALGIKAEAVPPFLDPNLSDDQLLSGVSFASSGSGFDDLTTLAFKAIPVSKQIKLFRDYTRRIKGIVGEGKAKKIISGSLVVISAGTNDFIFNFYDIPTRRLEFTVGGYQDFLLDRLRSFVKELYELGCRKVIIAGLPPIGCLPVQMTLKFEHPLYRKCLEDQNSDAQSYNLKLSNLIGQWQPSLPCSKIIFADIYQPMIDMIDHPHEYAYCNITNFPSTILIFGDSTVDTGNNNYIKTLAKGNYLPYGQDFPGHIPTGRFSNGKLVPDFIASALGIKSEAVPPFLDPNLSDDQLLSGVSFASGGSGFDDLTTLASKAITVSKQIKLFRDYIRRIKGIVGEEKAKKIISGSLVVISAGFVETKRGCCGSGLIETAYLCNPTTPTCGNPSQFIFWDSIHPTQSVYQFLTQYLEIEILPKLLVHQSR
;
A
#
# COMPACT_ATOMS: atom_id res chain seq x y z
N MET A 1 4.49 7.07 3.17
CA MET A 1 5.44 7.43 2.08
C MET A 1 6.86 7.62 2.58
N PRO A 2 7.18 8.53 3.53
CA PRO A 2 8.57 8.75 3.96
C PRO A 2 9.23 7.52 4.59
N ASP A 3 8.49 6.73 5.39
CA ASP A 3 9.03 5.50 6.02
C ASP A 3 9.49 4.47 4.99
N PHE A 4 8.65 4.27 3.97
CA PHE A 4 8.95 3.34 2.89
C PHE A 4 10.14 3.78 2.06
N ILE A 5 10.23 5.08 1.70
CA ILE A 5 11.40 5.64 1.01
C ILE A 5 12.68 5.51 1.86
N ALA A 6 12.58 5.67 3.18
CA ALA A 6 13.74 5.53 4.07
C ALA A 6 14.21 4.07 4.19
N SER A 7 13.27 3.12 4.33
CA SER A 7 13.54 1.67 4.38
C SER A 7 14.18 1.18 3.08
N ALA A 8 13.51 1.49 1.98
CA ALA A 8 13.94 1.31 0.60
C ALA A 8 15.40 1.67 0.30
N LEU A 9 15.82 2.85 0.76
CA LEU A 9 17.16 3.38 0.52
C LEU A 9 18.19 2.88 1.54
N GLY A 10 17.80 1.98 2.45
CA GLY A 10 18.64 1.52 3.54
C GLY A 10 19.05 2.63 4.51
N ILE A 11 18.32 3.75 4.52
CA ILE A 11 18.61 4.91 5.38
C ILE A 11 18.13 4.64 6.80
N LYS A 12 17.00 3.95 6.95
CA LYS A 12 16.40 3.66 8.25
C LYS A 12 15.57 2.37 8.23
N ALA A 13 15.76 1.50 9.22
CA ALA A 13 14.94 0.29 9.41
C ALA A 13 13.63 0.56 10.19
N GLU A 14 13.54 1.72 10.83
CA GLU A 14 12.40 2.18 11.63
C GLU A 14 11.69 3.36 10.94
N ALA A 15 10.49 3.71 11.42
CA ALA A 15 9.73 4.84 10.90
C ALA A 15 10.51 6.17 11.00
N VAL A 16 10.27 7.08 10.05
CA VAL A 16 10.79 8.45 10.04
C VAL A 16 10.00 9.26 11.07
N PRO A 17 10.59 9.61 12.23
CA PRO A 17 9.86 10.24 13.30
C PRO A 17 9.52 11.70 12.98
N PRO A 18 8.44 12.25 13.56
CA PRO A 18 8.14 13.67 13.43
C PRO A 18 9.17 14.50 14.21
N PHE A 19 9.62 15.61 13.63
CA PHE A 19 10.64 16.49 14.23
C PHE A 19 10.22 17.07 15.60
N LEU A 20 8.92 17.24 15.82
CA LEU A 20 8.36 17.79 17.07
C LEU A 20 8.12 16.75 18.16
N ASP A 21 8.52 15.48 17.96
CA ASP A 21 8.46 14.49 19.04
C ASP A 21 9.38 14.93 20.21
N PRO A 22 8.83 15.11 21.44
CA PRO A 22 9.63 15.51 22.59
C PRO A 22 10.66 14.45 23.01
N ASN A 23 10.46 13.19 22.60
CA ASN A 23 11.34 12.06 22.93
C ASN A 23 12.32 11.74 21.78
N LEU A 24 12.45 12.62 20.79
CA LEU A 24 13.30 12.41 19.63
C LEU A 24 14.78 12.34 20.03
N SER A 25 15.37 11.14 19.89
CA SER A 25 16.78 10.91 20.17
C SER A 25 17.71 11.56 19.14
N ASP A 26 18.97 11.79 19.54
CA ASP A 26 19.99 12.37 18.65
C ASP A 26 20.26 11.48 17.42
N ASP A 27 20.32 10.15 17.60
CA ASP A 27 20.51 9.22 16.49
C ASP A 27 19.34 9.26 15.49
N GLN A 28 18.11 9.32 16.00
CA GLN A 28 16.94 9.48 15.16
C GLN A 28 16.96 10.80 14.39
N LEU A 29 17.34 11.90 15.07
CA LEU A 29 17.50 13.20 14.45
C LEU A 29 18.53 13.17 13.31
N LEU A 30 19.68 12.53 13.52
CA LEU A 30 20.75 12.41 12.51
C LEU A 30 20.39 11.48 11.34
N SER A 31 19.51 10.50 11.58
CA SER A 31 19.03 9.54 10.56
C SER A 31 17.91 10.07 9.66
N GLY A 32 17.27 11.19 10.04
CA GLY A 32 16.18 11.82 9.28
C GLY A 32 14.88 11.94 10.06
N VAL A 33 14.11 12.99 9.75
CA VAL A 33 12.87 13.38 10.43
C VAL A 33 11.83 13.89 9.44
N SER A 34 10.56 13.87 9.83
CA SER A 34 9.46 14.47 9.10
C SER A 34 9.05 15.83 9.69
N PHE A 35 8.90 16.83 8.82
CA PHE A 35 8.34 18.15 9.16
C PHE A 35 6.89 18.32 8.71
N ALA A 36 6.32 17.30 8.05
CA ALA A 36 5.02 17.37 7.43
C ALA A 36 3.91 17.51 8.48
N SER A 37 2.90 18.32 8.17
CA SER A 37 1.69 18.49 8.96
C SER A 37 0.47 18.20 8.09
N SER A 38 -0.38 17.27 8.51
CA SER A 38 -1.64 17.00 7.82
C SER A 38 -2.52 18.26 7.79
N GLY A 39 -3.26 18.47 6.70
CA GLY A 39 -4.03 19.69 6.44
C GLY A 39 -3.19 20.90 6.00
N SER A 40 -1.88 20.74 5.78
CA SER A 40 -1.05 21.81 5.22
C SER A 40 -1.06 21.85 3.69
N GLY A 41 -0.77 23.03 3.14
CA GLY A 41 -0.60 23.29 1.72
C GLY A 41 0.40 24.42 1.50
N PHE A 42 0.66 24.78 0.24
CA PHE A 42 1.52 25.91 -0.12
C PHE A 42 0.84 27.27 0.11
N ASP A 43 -0.49 27.29 0.17
CA ASP A 43 -1.27 28.43 0.63
C ASP A 43 -1.49 28.34 2.14
N ASP A 44 -1.02 29.35 2.88
CA ASP A 44 -1.16 29.37 4.34
C ASP A 44 -2.64 29.36 4.78
N LEU A 45 -3.57 29.85 3.94
CA LEU A 45 -5.01 29.80 4.23
C LEU A 45 -5.54 28.37 4.38
N THR A 46 -4.95 27.40 3.67
CA THR A 46 -5.32 25.98 3.73
C THR A 46 -5.27 25.43 5.15
N THR A 47 -4.37 25.96 5.96
CA THR A 47 -4.14 25.48 7.32
C THR A 47 -5.16 25.96 8.34
N LEU A 48 -5.93 27.02 8.03
CA LEU A 48 -6.76 27.70 9.02
C LEU A 48 -7.86 26.81 9.58
N ALA A 49 -8.50 26.00 8.73
CA ALA A 49 -9.56 25.09 9.15
C ALA A 49 -9.06 24.04 10.15
N PHE A 50 -7.83 23.56 9.97
CA PHE A 50 -7.27 22.44 10.73
C PHE A 50 -6.20 22.85 11.75
N LYS A 51 -5.84 24.14 11.82
CA LYS A 51 -4.72 24.68 12.60
C LYS A 51 -3.41 23.91 12.37
N ALA A 52 -3.22 23.46 11.13
CA ALA A 52 -2.03 22.73 10.70
C ALA A 52 -0.79 23.66 10.66
N ILE A 53 0.41 23.09 10.67
CA ILE A 53 1.65 23.86 10.46
C ILE A 53 1.80 24.14 8.97
N PRO A 54 1.73 25.42 8.51
CA PRO A 54 1.86 25.74 7.09
C PRO A 54 3.22 25.35 6.53
N VAL A 55 3.29 25.00 5.24
CA VAL A 55 4.56 24.68 4.57
C VAL A 55 5.56 25.84 4.72
N SER A 56 5.08 27.09 4.65
CA SER A 56 5.88 28.29 4.89
C SER A 56 6.53 28.36 6.29
N LYS A 57 5.99 27.64 7.29
CA LYS A 57 6.54 27.55 8.64
C LYS A 57 7.39 26.30 8.85
N GLN A 58 7.23 25.26 8.03
CA GLN A 58 8.06 24.05 8.10
C GLN A 58 9.54 24.36 7.83
N ILE A 59 9.86 25.39 7.04
CA ILE A 59 11.25 25.84 6.84
C ILE A 59 11.89 26.35 8.15
N LYS A 60 11.10 26.92 9.07
CA LYS A 60 11.58 27.32 10.39
C LYS A 60 11.94 26.10 11.24
N LEU A 61 11.11 25.05 11.20
CA LEU A 61 11.41 23.78 11.83
C LEU A 61 12.69 23.15 11.27
N PHE A 62 12.91 23.27 9.96
CA PHE A 62 14.15 22.79 9.34
C PHE A 62 15.40 23.61 9.76
N ARG A 63 15.26 24.93 9.98
CA ARG A 63 16.33 25.74 10.58
C ARG A 63 16.63 25.31 12.02
N ASP A 64 15.60 24.99 12.80
CA ASP A 64 15.75 24.50 14.17
C ASP A 64 16.43 23.13 14.20
N TYR A 65 16.03 22.23 13.30
CA TYR A 65 16.71 20.97 13.03
C TYR A 65 18.19 21.17 12.73
N THR A 66 18.52 22.08 11.80
CA THR A 66 19.89 22.40 11.42
C THR A 66 20.71 22.89 12.61
N ARG A 67 20.13 23.72 13.49
CA ARG A 67 20.79 24.16 14.73
C ARG A 67 21.03 23.01 15.70
N ARG A 68 20.05 22.13 15.89
CA ARG A 68 20.19 20.96 16.78
C ARG A 68 21.28 20.01 16.30
N ILE A 69 21.29 19.61 15.03
CA ILE A 69 22.32 18.68 14.52
C ILE A 69 23.72 19.32 14.53
N LYS A 70 23.84 20.64 14.35
CA LYS A 70 25.12 21.34 14.54
C LYS A 70 25.62 21.24 15.97
N GLY A 71 24.73 21.30 16.96
CA GLY A 71 25.08 21.10 18.37
C GLY A 71 25.57 19.69 18.68
N ILE A 72 25.02 18.68 18.00
CA ILE A 72 25.35 17.26 18.23
C ILE A 72 26.67 16.86 17.55
N VAL A 73 26.82 17.17 16.26
CA VAL A 73 27.95 16.65 15.44
C VAL A 73 28.96 17.71 15.02
N GLY A 74 28.73 18.98 15.35
CA GLY A 74 29.53 20.11 14.90
C GLY A 74 29.23 20.56 13.47
N GLU A 75 29.68 21.76 13.11
CA GLU A 75 29.28 22.43 11.86
C GLU A 75 29.68 21.67 10.59
N GLY A 76 30.91 21.16 10.53
CA GLY A 76 31.42 20.45 9.35
C GLY A 76 30.66 19.17 9.04
N LYS A 77 30.36 18.35 10.07
CA LYS A 77 29.56 17.13 9.89
C LYS A 77 28.09 17.45 9.60
N ALA A 78 27.51 18.45 10.26
CA ALA A 78 26.14 18.87 9.99
C ALA A 78 25.94 19.32 8.53
N LYS A 79 26.89 20.10 7.98
CA LYS A 79 26.89 20.48 6.55
C LYS A 79 26.88 19.25 5.64
N LYS A 80 27.71 18.24 5.93
CA LYS A 80 27.74 16.98 5.17
C LYS A 80 26.41 16.24 5.24
N ILE A 81 25.82 16.11 6.42
CA ILE A 81 24.50 15.47 6.62
C ILE A 81 23.44 16.16 5.76
N ILE A 82 23.34 17.50 5.86
CA ILE A 82 22.33 18.28 5.12
C ILE A 82 22.53 18.12 3.61
N SER A 83 23.76 18.29 3.10
CA SER A 83 24.04 18.15 1.67
C SER A 83 23.84 16.70 1.15
N GLY A 84 24.02 15.71 2.02
CA GLY A 84 23.85 14.29 1.71
C GLY A 84 22.40 13.83 1.79
N SER A 85 21.55 14.55 2.50
CA SER A 85 20.15 14.21 2.74
C SER A 85 19.29 14.22 1.47
N LEU A 86 18.23 13.41 1.49
CA LEU A 86 17.15 13.45 0.52
C LEU A 86 15.97 14.21 1.14
N VAL A 87 15.53 15.27 0.49
CA VAL A 87 14.32 16.01 0.87
C VAL A 87 13.16 15.53 0.01
N VAL A 88 12.03 15.18 0.63
CA VAL A 88 10.79 14.81 -0.06
C VAL A 88 9.71 15.83 0.28
N ILE A 89 9.12 16.45 -0.74
CA ILE A 89 8.08 17.47 -0.63
C ILE A 89 6.79 16.91 -1.25
N SER A 90 5.70 16.93 -0.48
CA SER A 90 4.36 16.60 -0.96
C SER A 90 3.36 17.52 -0.27
N ALA A 91 2.80 18.43 -1.05
CA ALA A 91 1.78 19.39 -0.65
C ALA A 91 1.05 19.87 -1.93
N GLY A 92 -0.07 20.58 -1.79
CA GLY A 92 -0.88 21.04 -2.93
C GLY A 92 -2.28 20.43 -2.94
N THR A 93 -2.44 19.15 -2.57
CA THR A 93 -3.75 18.47 -2.60
C THR A 93 -4.78 19.22 -1.76
N ASN A 94 -4.41 19.59 -0.52
CA ASN A 94 -5.26 20.35 0.39
C ASN A 94 -5.60 21.76 -0.15
N ASP A 95 -4.67 22.42 -0.85
CA ASP A 95 -4.92 23.74 -1.43
C ASP A 95 -6.04 23.67 -2.47
N PHE A 96 -6.03 22.65 -3.32
CA PHE A 96 -7.08 22.44 -4.31
C PHE A 96 -8.39 21.99 -3.66
N ILE A 97 -8.38 20.89 -2.90
CA ILE A 97 -9.64 20.32 -2.40
C ILE A 97 -10.31 21.29 -1.42
N PHE A 98 -9.58 21.89 -0.47
CA PHE A 98 -10.21 22.73 0.54
C PHE A 98 -10.46 24.16 0.06
N ASN A 99 -9.42 24.87 -0.41
CA ASN A 99 -9.58 26.31 -0.70
C ASN A 99 -10.14 26.60 -2.09
N PHE A 100 -10.02 25.66 -3.03
CA PHE A 100 -10.48 25.86 -4.40
C PHE A 100 -11.83 25.17 -4.64
N TYR A 101 -12.00 23.89 -4.29
CA TYR A 101 -13.24 23.15 -4.58
C TYR A 101 -14.28 23.19 -3.46
N ASP A 102 -13.93 22.75 -2.25
CA ASP A 102 -14.88 22.52 -1.15
C ASP A 102 -15.35 23.83 -0.52
N ILE A 103 -14.40 24.71 -0.20
CA ILE A 103 -14.63 26.04 0.34
C ILE A 103 -14.08 27.02 -0.71
N PRO A 104 -14.89 27.45 -1.69
CA PRO A 104 -14.42 28.11 -2.91
C PRO A 104 -14.00 29.58 -2.70
N THR A 105 -13.39 29.92 -1.56
CA THR A 105 -12.87 31.28 -1.28
C THR A 105 -11.82 31.68 -2.31
N ARG A 106 -10.88 30.79 -2.66
CA ARG A 106 -9.86 31.10 -3.67
C ARG A 106 -10.39 31.10 -5.09
N ARG A 107 -11.51 30.44 -5.38
CA ARG A 107 -12.19 30.56 -6.68
C ARG A 107 -12.77 31.95 -6.95
N LEU A 108 -13.04 32.73 -5.90
CA LEU A 108 -13.47 34.12 -6.05
C LEU A 108 -12.30 35.07 -6.38
N GLU A 109 -11.07 34.67 -6.08
CA GLU A 109 -9.86 35.48 -6.26
C GLU A 109 -9.03 35.07 -7.47
N PHE A 110 -9.06 33.78 -7.84
CA PHE A 110 -8.20 33.20 -8.86
C PHE A 110 -9.00 32.36 -9.86
N THR A 111 -8.55 32.39 -11.12
CA THR A 111 -8.81 31.28 -12.05
C THR A 111 -8.01 30.05 -11.59
N VAL A 112 -8.38 28.84 -12.04
CA VAL A 112 -7.61 27.63 -11.71
C VAL A 112 -6.15 27.76 -12.12
N GLY A 113 -5.90 28.28 -13.33
CA GLY A 113 -4.56 28.54 -13.84
C GLY A 113 -3.78 29.52 -12.96
N GLY A 114 -4.42 30.62 -12.53
CA GLY A 114 -3.78 31.60 -11.65
C GLY A 114 -3.49 31.06 -10.25
N TYR A 115 -4.36 30.19 -9.72
CA TYR A 115 -4.12 29.55 -8.43
C TYR A 115 -2.96 28.54 -8.50
N GLN A 116 -2.87 27.77 -9.59
CA GLN A 116 -1.72 26.90 -9.86
C GLN A 116 -0.40 27.71 -9.83
N ASP A 117 -0.35 28.85 -10.53
CA ASP A 117 0.84 29.69 -10.61
C ASP A 117 1.22 30.25 -9.23
N PHE A 118 0.23 30.71 -8.46
CA PHE A 118 0.42 31.17 -7.09
C PHE A 118 1.04 30.08 -6.18
N LEU A 119 0.54 28.85 -6.24
CA LEU A 119 1.07 27.73 -5.45
C LEU A 119 2.48 27.34 -5.90
N LEU A 120 2.76 27.37 -7.20
CA LEU A 120 4.07 27.04 -7.75
C LEU A 120 5.13 28.10 -7.40
N ASP A 121 4.78 29.37 -7.32
CA ASP A 121 5.67 30.44 -6.84
C ASP A 121 6.02 30.29 -5.35
N ARG A 122 5.05 29.83 -4.53
CA ARG A 122 5.29 29.49 -3.12
C ARG A 122 6.24 28.31 -2.99
N LEU A 123 6.01 27.24 -3.75
CA LEU A 123 6.89 26.08 -3.80
C LEU A 123 8.30 26.48 -4.26
N ARG A 124 8.42 27.35 -5.28
CA ARG A 124 9.70 27.89 -5.74
C ARG A 124 10.51 28.53 -4.64
N SER A 125 9.86 29.40 -3.90
CA SER A 125 10.48 30.13 -2.80
C SER A 125 10.95 29.15 -1.71
N PHE A 126 10.11 28.18 -1.37
CA PHE A 126 10.43 27.14 -0.39
C PHE A 126 11.63 26.27 -0.79
N VAL A 127 11.68 25.81 -2.04
CA VAL A 127 12.80 25.00 -2.56
C VAL A 127 14.10 25.81 -2.59
N LYS A 128 14.02 27.10 -2.96
CA LYS A 128 15.17 28.00 -2.92
C LYS A 128 15.74 28.15 -1.50
N GLU A 129 14.87 28.32 -0.49
CA GLU A 129 15.32 28.39 0.91
C GLU A 129 15.98 27.08 1.37
N LEU A 130 15.44 25.91 1.00
CA LEU A 130 16.08 24.62 1.29
C LEU A 130 17.47 24.49 0.65
N TYR A 131 17.60 24.94 -0.59
CA TYR A 131 18.89 24.96 -1.30
C TYR A 131 19.91 25.87 -0.61
N GLU A 132 19.51 27.08 -0.19
CA GLU A 132 20.34 28.02 0.56
C GLU A 132 20.77 27.46 1.92
N LEU A 133 19.94 26.63 2.54
CA LEU A 133 20.25 25.92 3.80
C LEU A 133 21.16 24.70 3.62
N GLY A 134 21.48 24.32 2.37
CA GLY A 134 22.46 23.29 2.05
C GLY A 134 21.90 22.02 1.43
N CYS A 135 20.58 21.89 1.28
CA CYS A 135 19.97 20.71 0.65
C CYS A 135 20.36 20.65 -0.82
N ARG A 136 20.62 19.44 -1.32
CA ARG A 136 21.05 19.22 -2.72
C ARG A 136 20.19 18.22 -3.48
N LYS A 137 19.49 17.30 -2.81
CA LYS A 137 18.64 16.30 -3.46
C LYS A 137 17.21 16.51 -2.99
N VAL A 138 16.31 16.84 -3.92
CA VAL A 138 14.91 17.13 -3.63
C VAL A 138 14.01 16.34 -4.56
N ILE A 139 13.04 15.64 -4.00
CA ILE A 139 11.90 15.05 -4.72
C ILE A 139 10.68 15.90 -4.42
N ILE A 140 9.95 16.29 -5.45
CA ILE A 140 8.71 17.04 -5.35
C ILE A 140 7.60 16.21 -6.00
N ALA A 141 6.66 15.73 -5.19
CA ALA A 141 5.50 15.01 -5.69
C ALA A 141 4.51 15.97 -6.35
N GLY A 142 3.97 15.58 -7.51
CA GLY A 142 2.81 16.24 -8.11
C GLY A 142 1.52 16.02 -7.33
N LEU A 143 0.43 16.57 -7.84
CA LEU A 143 -0.92 16.27 -7.38
C LEU A 143 -1.35 14.86 -7.84
N PRO A 144 -2.05 14.09 -6.99
CA PRO A 144 -2.71 12.85 -7.39
C PRO A 144 -3.97 13.15 -8.23
N PRO A 145 -4.71 12.13 -8.72
CA PRO A 145 -6.04 12.33 -9.30
C PRO A 145 -7.06 12.78 -8.25
N ILE A 146 -7.05 14.08 -7.94
CA ILE A 146 -7.84 14.66 -6.85
C ILE A 146 -9.36 14.50 -7.04
N GLY A 147 -9.83 14.43 -8.28
CA GLY A 147 -11.24 14.20 -8.60
C GLY A 147 -11.70 12.77 -8.30
N CYS A 148 -10.77 11.84 -8.15
CA CYS A 148 -11.05 10.47 -7.71
C CYS A 148 -10.99 10.30 -6.18
N LEU A 149 -10.73 11.36 -5.42
CA LEU A 149 -10.75 11.27 -3.95
C LEU A 149 -12.18 11.01 -3.47
N PRO A 150 -12.42 10.07 -2.53
CA PRO A 150 -13.77 9.74 -2.08
C PRO A 150 -14.54 10.95 -1.55
N VAL A 151 -13.88 11.86 -0.83
CA VAL A 151 -14.49 13.10 -0.34
C VAL A 151 -15.03 13.98 -1.49
N GLN A 152 -14.26 14.15 -2.57
CA GLN A 152 -14.66 14.95 -3.72
C GLN A 152 -15.85 14.32 -4.45
N MET A 153 -15.84 13.00 -4.66
CA MET A 153 -16.96 12.28 -5.26
C MET A 153 -18.24 12.37 -4.39
N THR A 154 -18.10 12.40 -3.06
CA THR A 154 -19.24 12.45 -2.13
C THR A 154 -19.86 13.84 -2.09
N LEU A 155 -19.04 14.89 -2.07
CA LEU A 155 -19.50 16.28 -1.99
C LEU A 155 -20.20 16.78 -3.27
N LYS A 156 -20.21 15.99 -4.35
CA LYS A 156 -21.07 16.24 -5.51
C LYS A 156 -22.54 15.86 -5.30
N PHE A 157 -22.88 15.25 -4.15
CA PHE A 157 -24.23 14.82 -3.79
C PHE A 157 -24.90 13.88 -4.82
N GLU A 158 -24.08 13.16 -5.60
CA GLU A 158 -24.58 12.07 -6.44
C GLU A 158 -24.90 10.84 -5.57
N HIS A 159 -25.89 10.06 -5.98
CA HIS A 159 -26.28 8.85 -5.23
C HIS A 159 -25.07 7.88 -5.13
N PRO A 160 -24.83 7.22 -3.99
CA PRO A 160 -23.61 6.43 -3.73
C PRO A 160 -23.29 5.35 -4.78
N LEU A 161 -24.31 4.83 -5.46
CA LEU A 161 -24.17 3.82 -6.54
C LEU A 161 -23.59 4.39 -7.85
N TYR A 162 -23.60 5.71 -8.05
CA TYR A 162 -23.14 6.38 -9.28
C TYR A 162 -21.91 7.26 -9.07
N ARG A 163 -21.24 7.17 -7.91
CA ARG A 163 -20.02 7.91 -7.63
C ARG A 163 -18.94 7.56 -8.67
N LYS A 164 -18.46 8.59 -9.38
CA LYS A 164 -17.40 8.52 -10.38
C LYS A 164 -16.38 9.62 -10.14
N CYS A 165 -15.17 9.45 -10.68
CA CYS A 165 -14.16 10.48 -10.66
C CYS A 165 -14.66 11.78 -11.31
N LEU A 166 -14.18 12.91 -10.80
CA LEU A 166 -14.48 14.24 -11.31
C LEU A 166 -13.41 14.67 -12.32
N GLU A 167 -13.75 14.54 -13.60
CA GLU A 167 -12.83 14.78 -14.72
C GLU A 167 -12.29 16.22 -14.77
N ASP A 168 -13.09 17.21 -14.37
CA ASP A 168 -12.68 18.60 -14.29
C ASP A 168 -11.52 18.77 -13.29
N GLN A 169 -11.65 18.21 -12.09
CA GLN A 169 -10.62 18.29 -11.06
C GLN A 169 -9.37 17.48 -11.42
N ASN A 170 -9.57 16.33 -12.07
CA ASN A 170 -8.49 15.47 -12.55
C ASN A 170 -7.68 16.16 -13.66
N SER A 171 -8.34 16.87 -14.59
CA SER A 171 -7.69 17.68 -15.61
C SER A 171 -6.89 18.84 -15.00
N ASP A 172 -7.46 19.52 -14.01
CA ASP A 172 -6.79 20.61 -13.28
C ASP A 172 -5.52 20.12 -12.55
N ALA A 173 -5.55 18.90 -11.98
CA ALA A 173 -4.38 18.28 -11.35
C ALA A 173 -3.28 17.93 -12.38
N GLN A 174 -3.63 17.39 -13.55
CA GLN A 174 -2.67 17.12 -14.62
C GLN A 174 -2.04 18.41 -15.16
N SER A 175 -2.86 19.46 -15.33
CA SER A 175 -2.40 20.78 -15.74
C SER A 175 -1.39 21.37 -14.74
N TYR A 176 -1.67 21.29 -13.44
CA TYR A 176 -0.73 21.67 -12.39
C TYR A 176 0.58 20.88 -12.48
N ASN A 177 0.51 19.56 -12.64
CA ASN A 177 1.68 18.69 -12.72
C ASN A 177 2.57 19.01 -13.93
N LEU A 178 1.97 19.31 -15.08
CA LEU A 178 2.70 19.76 -16.26
C LEU A 178 3.44 21.08 -15.99
N LYS A 179 2.77 22.06 -15.36
CA LYS A 179 3.40 23.32 -14.97
C LYS A 179 4.54 23.10 -13.98
N LEU A 180 4.36 22.23 -12.98
CA LEU A 180 5.39 21.89 -12.00
C LEU A 180 6.62 21.26 -12.66
N SER A 181 6.43 20.28 -13.53
CA SER A 181 7.52 19.61 -14.26
C SER A 181 8.31 20.62 -15.11
N ASN A 182 7.60 21.49 -15.85
CA ASN A 182 8.22 22.55 -16.65
C ASN A 182 8.99 23.56 -15.79
N LEU A 183 8.41 24.00 -14.67
CA LEU A 183 9.06 24.91 -13.72
C LEU A 183 10.34 24.29 -13.16
N ILE A 184 10.33 22.99 -12.85
CA ILE A 184 11.52 22.28 -12.37
C ILE A 184 12.62 22.25 -13.43
N GLY A 185 12.26 22.01 -14.69
CA GLY A 185 13.22 22.07 -15.80
C GLY A 185 13.84 23.45 -15.97
N GLN A 186 13.03 24.51 -15.85
CA GLN A 186 13.47 25.90 -16.03
C GLN A 186 14.42 26.38 -14.93
N TRP A 187 14.17 26.00 -13.68
CA TRP A 187 14.98 26.52 -12.56
C TRP A 187 16.21 25.68 -12.24
N GLN A 188 16.33 24.44 -12.75
CA GLN A 188 17.39 23.51 -12.35
C GLN A 188 18.79 24.05 -12.68
N PRO A 189 19.01 24.76 -13.81
CA PRO A 189 20.27 25.44 -14.08
C PRO A 189 20.63 26.52 -13.05
N SER A 190 19.65 27.15 -12.39
CA SER A 190 19.88 28.19 -11.38
C SER A 190 20.31 27.64 -10.01
N LEU A 191 20.30 26.31 -9.85
CA LEU A 191 20.59 25.62 -8.59
C LEU A 191 21.75 24.64 -8.81
N PRO A 192 22.99 25.13 -9.00
CA PRO A 192 24.13 24.29 -9.33
C PRO A 192 24.44 23.26 -8.23
N CYS A 193 25.03 22.13 -8.61
CA CYS A 193 25.34 21.02 -7.71
C CYS A 193 24.12 20.44 -6.96
N SER A 194 22.91 20.67 -7.47
CA SER A 194 21.68 20.09 -6.93
C SER A 194 20.99 19.19 -7.95
N LYS A 195 20.09 18.34 -7.47
CA LYS A 195 19.18 17.53 -8.27
C LYS A 195 17.79 17.64 -7.69
N ILE A 196 16.88 18.22 -8.48
CA ILE A 196 15.46 18.33 -8.16
C ILE A 196 14.71 17.44 -9.14
N ILE A 197 13.87 16.56 -8.61
CA ILE A 197 13.12 15.58 -9.39
C ILE A 197 11.63 15.79 -9.14
N PHE A 198 10.89 15.94 -10.23
CA PHE A 198 9.44 15.80 -10.23
C PHE A 198 9.08 14.32 -10.07
N ALA A 199 8.27 13.99 -9.07
CA ALA A 199 7.68 12.67 -8.90
C ALA A 199 6.22 12.71 -9.36
N ASP A 200 5.96 12.12 -10.52
CA ASP A 200 4.61 11.93 -11.03
C ASP A 200 3.91 10.84 -10.23
N ILE A 201 3.02 11.26 -9.33
CA ILE A 201 2.16 10.35 -8.57
C ILE A 201 0.77 10.24 -9.20
N TYR A 202 0.45 11.04 -10.23
CA TYR A 202 -0.86 11.02 -10.86
C TYR A 202 -1.03 9.76 -11.69
N GLN A 203 -0.09 9.53 -12.63
CA GLN A 203 -0.19 8.43 -13.58
C GLN A 203 -0.27 7.06 -12.91
N PRO A 204 0.61 6.71 -11.94
CA PRO A 204 0.47 5.42 -11.24
C PRO A 204 -0.84 5.29 -10.49
N MET A 205 -1.36 6.38 -9.91
CA MET A 205 -2.60 6.35 -9.15
C MET A 205 -3.84 6.21 -10.02
N ILE A 206 -3.90 6.92 -11.14
CA ILE A 206 -5.04 6.79 -12.06
C ILE A 206 -5.03 5.41 -12.73
N ASP A 207 -3.86 4.89 -13.08
CA ASP A 207 -3.72 3.54 -13.63
C ASP A 207 -4.19 2.47 -12.63
N MET A 208 -3.84 2.62 -11.34
CA MET A 208 -4.38 1.77 -10.28
C MET A 208 -5.90 1.85 -10.12
N ILE A 209 -6.49 3.03 -10.37
CA ILE A 209 -7.94 3.26 -10.28
C ILE A 209 -8.66 2.62 -11.48
N ASP A 210 -8.07 2.72 -12.66
CA ASP A 210 -8.67 2.26 -13.93
C ASP A 210 -8.41 0.75 -14.17
N HIS A 211 -7.25 0.24 -13.72
CA HIS A 211 -6.81 -1.14 -13.90
C HIS A 211 -6.47 -1.82 -12.55
N PRO A 212 -7.38 -1.82 -11.56
CA PRO A 212 -7.09 -2.32 -10.22
C PRO A 212 -6.66 -3.81 -10.19
N HIS A 213 -6.98 -4.57 -11.23
CA HIS A 213 -6.57 -5.96 -11.40
C HIS A 213 -5.11 -6.14 -11.81
N GLU A 214 -4.51 -5.18 -12.51
CA GLU A 214 -3.09 -5.20 -12.93
C GLU A 214 -2.18 -4.83 -11.77
N TYR A 215 -2.64 -3.91 -10.93
CA TYR A 215 -2.04 -3.56 -9.66
C TYR A 215 -2.66 -4.39 -8.55
N ALA A 216 -2.70 -5.70 -8.75
CA ALA A 216 -2.82 -6.68 -7.70
C ALA A 216 -1.44 -7.37 -7.50
N TYR A 217 -0.48 -6.65 -6.90
CA TYR A 217 0.83 -7.07 -6.40
C TYR A 217 0.83 -8.51 -5.85
N CYS A 218 1.40 -9.38 -6.66
CA CYS A 218 2.03 -10.63 -6.28
C CYS A 218 3.35 -10.71 -7.08
N ASN A 219 4.48 -10.51 -6.40
CA ASN A 219 5.80 -10.57 -7.03
C ASN A 219 6.17 -12.03 -7.33
N ILE A 220 5.97 -12.51 -8.56
CA ILE A 220 6.29 -13.87 -9.01
C ILE A 220 7.33 -13.79 -10.12
N THR A 221 8.61 -13.53 -9.78
CA THR A 221 9.71 -13.45 -10.77
C THR A 221 10.29 -14.82 -11.15
N ASN A 222 9.81 -15.91 -10.53
CA ASN A 222 10.05 -17.28 -10.95
C ASN A 222 8.71 -17.99 -11.04
N PHE A 223 8.52 -18.85 -12.05
CA PHE A 223 7.39 -19.76 -12.02
C PHE A 223 7.38 -20.49 -10.67
N PRO A 224 6.26 -20.46 -9.93
CA PRO A 224 6.18 -20.98 -8.57
C PRO A 224 6.53 -22.47 -8.58
N SER A 225 7.43 -22.91 -7.70
CA SER A 225 7.73 -24.35 -7.50
C SER A 225 6.88 -24.98 -6.40
N THR A 226 6.03 -24.17 -5.77
CA THR A 226 5.16 -24.55 -4.66
C THR A 226 3.82 -23.86 -4.84
N ILE A 227 2.71 -24.59 -4.61
CA ILE A 227 1.36 -24.02 -4.63
C ILE A 227 0.65 -24.19 -3.29
N LEU A 228 0.16 -23.09 -2.70
CA LEU A 228 -0.51 -23.09 -1.40
C LEU A 228 -1.94 -22.58 -1.57
N ILE A 229 -2.92 -23.36 -1.13
CA ILE A 229 -4.33 -23.07 -1.39
C ILE A 229 -5.06 -22.75 -0.10
N PHE A 230 -5.77 -21.63 -0.06
CA PHE A 230 -6.66 -21.22 1.01
C PHE A 230 -8.05 -20.92 0.44
N GLY A 231 -9.10 -21.22 1.20
CA GLY A 231 -10.46 -20.89 0.76
C GLY A 231 -11.53 -21.87 1.20
N ASP A 232 -12.58 -21.92 0.41
CA ASP A 232 -13.83 -22.65 0.68
C ASP A 232 -13.97 -23.92 -0.18
N SER A 233 -15.20 -24.39 -0.39
CA SER A 233 -15.52 -25.60 -1.16
C SER A 233 -15.05 -25.56 -2.61
N THR A 234 -14.84 -24.37 -3.19
CA THR A 234 -14.35 -24.20 -4.57
C THR A 234 -12.92 -24.73 -4.74
N VAL A 235 -12.14 -24.78 -3.67
CA VAL A 235 -10.72 -25.14 -3.68
C VAL A 235 -10.32 -26.13 -2.57
N ASP A 236 -11.30 -26.73 -1.87
CA ASP A 236 -11.09 -27.79 -0.87
C ASP A 236 -10.76 -29.13 -1.53
N THR A 237 -9.51 -29.55 -1.37
CA THR A 237 -8.98 -30.81 -1.92
C THR A 237 -9.19 -32.02 -1.01
N GLY A 238 -9.98 -31.88 0.06
CA GLY A 238 -10.38 -32.97 0.94
C GLY A 238 -9.96 -32.82 2.41
N ASN A 239 -9.60 -31.63 2.89
CA ASN A 239 -9.26 -31.44 4.30
C ASN A 239 -10.43 -31.83 5.22
N ASN A 240 -11.66 -31.62 4.74
CA ASN A 240 -12.88 -31.94 5.46
C ASN A 240 -13.05 -33.44 5.77
N ASN A 241 -12.33 -34.33 5.09
CA ASN A 241 -12.33 -35.75 5.41
C ASN A 241 -11.74 -36.03 6.80
N TYR A 242 -10.77 -35.23 7.21
CA TYR A 242 -9.97 -35.40 8.42
C TYR A 242 -10.53 -34.67 9.65
N ILE A 243 -11.71 -34.04 9.51
CA ILE A 243 -12.40 -33.35 10.60
C ILE A 243 -13.88 -33.78 10.71
N LYS A 244 -14.51 -33.46 11.85
CA LYS A 244 -15.95 -33.69 12.08
C LYS A 244 -16.75 -32.49 11.56
N THR A 245 -17.15 -32.55 10.29
CA THR A 245 -17.91 -31.51 9.57
C THR A 245 -19.04 -32.15 8.77
N LEU A 246 -20.10 -31.37 8.50
CA LEU A 246 -21.19 -31.76 7.59
C LEU A 246 -20.83 -31.57 6.11
N ALA A 247 -19.85 -30.72 5.81
CA ALA A 247 -19.44 -30.42 4.44
C ALA A 247 -18.37 -31.42 3.96
N LYS A 248 -18.74 -32.58 3.43
CA LYS A 248 -17.78 -33.55 2.87
C LYS A 248 -18.14 -33.95 1.44
N GLY A 249 -17.16 -34.01 0.55
CA GLY A 249 -17.29 -34.52 -0.83
C GLY A 249 -16.66 -35.90 -1.02
N ASN A 250 -16.78 -36.80 -0.03
CA ASN A 250 -16.07 -38.10 -0.01
C ASN A 250 -16.99 -39.30 -0.32
N TYR A 251 -18.03 -39.07 -1.11
CA TYR A 251 -18.99 -40.09 -1.56
C TYR A 251 -19.38 -39.81 -3.01
N LEU A 252 -19.86 -40.84 -3.73
CA LEU A 252 -20.31 -40.68 -5.12
C LEU A 252 -21.51 -39.71 -5.21
N PRO A 253 -21.62 -38.87 -6.25
CA PRO A 253 -20.85 -38.89 -7.50
C PRO A 253 -19.55 -38.07 -7.48
N TYR A 254 -19.13 -37.54 -6.33
CA TYR A 254 -17.85 -36.83 -6.25
C TYR A 254 -16.68 -37.75 -6.61
N GLY A 255 -15.72 -37.24 -7.36
CA GLY A 255 -14.56 -37.99 -7.82
C GLY A 255 -14.82 -39.02 -8.94
N GLN A 256 -16.02 -39.07 -9.54
CA GLN A 256 -16.33 -39.94 -10.68
C GLN A 256 -15.33 -39.82 -11.84
N ASP A 257 -14.83 -38.63 -12.14
CA ASP A 257 -13.86 -38.34 -13.20
C ASP A 257 -12.44 -38.07 -12.64
N PHE A 258 -12.26 -38.20 -11.32
CA PHE A 258 -10.94 -38.07 -10.71
C PHE A 258 -10.07 -39.29 -11.05
N PRO A 259 -8.73 -39.17 -11.14
CA PRO A 259 -7.87 -40.33 -11.34
C PRO A 259 -8.16 -41.46 -10.33
N GLY A 260 -8.42 -42.66 -10.86
CA GLY A 260 -8.84 -43.83 -10.07
C GLY A 260 -10.33 -43.90 -9.76
N HIS A 261 -11.15 -42.94 -10.22
CA HIS A 261 -12.61 -42.88 -10.05
C HIS A 261 -13.05 -42.93 -8.57
N ILE A 262 -12.28 -42.29 -7.68
CA ILE A 262 -12.50 -42.29 -6.23
C ILE A 262 -12.87 -40.89 -5.70
N PRO A 263 -13.87 -40.79 -4.79
CA PRO A 263 -14.13 -39.55 -4.07
C PRO A 263 -12.97 -39.20 -3.12
N THR A 264 -12.32 -38.06 -3.33
CA THR A 264 -11.18 -37.60 -2.49
C THR A 264 -11.57 -36.54 -1.46
N GLY A 265 -12.84 -36.15 -1.36
CA GLY A 265 -13.30 -35.03 -0.54
C GLY A 265 -13.47 -33.71 -1.30
N ARG A 266 -13.13 -33.69 -2.60
CA ARG A 266 -13.37 -32.56 -3.50
C ARG A 266 -14.86 -32.37 -3.76
N PHE A 267 -15.32 -31.12 -3.77
CA PHE A 267 -16.68 -30.76 -4.17
C PHE A 267 -16.81 -30.68 -5.70
N SER A 268 -16.33 -31.71 -6.39
CA SER A 268 -16.35 -31.85 -7.85
C SER A 268 -16.43 -33.33 -8.24
N ASN A 269 -16.93 -33.62 -9.44
CA ASN A 269 -16.82 -34.94 -10.05
C ASN A 269 -15.36 -35.29 -10.36
N GLY A 270 -14.43 -34.34 -10.41
CA GLY A 270 -13.03 -34.60 -10.72
C GLY A 270 -12.05 -33.65 -10.04
N LYS A 271 -11.05 -33.20 -10.80
CA LYS A 271 -10.05 -32.20 -10.38
C LYS A 271 -10.71 -30.83 -10.11
N LEU A 272 -10.08 -30.03 -9.25
CA LEU A 272 -10.46 -28.64 -8.95
C LEU A 272 -9.53 -27.64 -9.66
N VAL A 273 -9.90 -26.36 -9.69
CA VAL A 273 -9.08 -25.27 -10.26
C VAL A 273 -7.62 -25.30 -9.78
N PRO A 274 -7.31 -25.51 -8.48
CA PRO A 274 -5.93 -25.69 -8.01
C PRO A 274 -5.15 -26.81 -8.70
N ASP A 275 -5.81 -27.94 -9.01
CA ASP A 275 -5.17 -29.09 -9.65
C ASP A 275 -4.78 -28.76 -11.11
N PHE A 276 -5.64 -28.02 -11.82
CA PHE A 276 -5.35 -27.57 -13.18
C PHE A 276 -4.24 -26.51 -13.20
N ILE A 277 -4.26 -25.56 -12.27
CA ILE A 277 -3.20 -24.54 -12.13
C ILE A 277 -1.85 -25.21 -11.82
N ALA A 278 -1.82 -26.12 -10.84
CA ALA A 278 -0.59 -26.82 -10.46
C ALA A 278 0.00 -27.62 -11.64
N SER A 279 -0.87 -28.26 -12.43
CA SER A 279 -0.47 -29.00 -13.63
C SER A 279 0.00 -28.10 -14.77
N ALA A 280 -0.69 -26.99 -15.04
CA ALA A 280 -0.34 -26.06 -16.11
C ALA A 280 0.99 -25.35 -15.86
N LEU A 281 1.31 -25.09 -14.59
CA LEU A 281 2.55 -24.45 -14.17
C LEU A 281 3.70 -25.44 -13.93
N GLY A 282 3.48 -26.75 -14.15
CA GLY A 282 4.50 -27.78 -13.96
C GLY A 282 4.94 -27.99 -12.50
N ILE A 283 4.13 -27.54 -11.53
CA ILE A 283 4.41 -27.64 -10.09
C ILE A 283 4.22 -29.07 -9.60
N LYS A 284 3.14 -29.69 -10.06
CA LYS A 284 2.77 -31.07 -9.74
C LYS A 284 2.14 -31.75 -10.96
N SER A 285 2.57 -32.96 -11.25
CA SER A 285 1.91 -33.85 -12.23
C SER A 285 0.66 -34.52 -11.65
N GLU A 286 0.63 -34.70 -10.34
CA GLU A 286 -0.51 -35.21 -9.57
C GLU A 286 -1.41 -34.09 -9.03
N ALA A 287 -2.57 -34.44 -8.46
CA ALA A 287 -3.48 -33.48 -7.85
C ALA A 287 -2.90 -32.85 -6.56
N VAL A 288 -3.34 -31.64 -6.21
CA VAL A 288 -2.91 -30.94 -4.99
C VAL A 288 -3.52 -31.64 -3.76
N PRO A 289 -2.72 -32.11 -2.80
CA PRO A 289 -3.27 -32.85 -1.66
C PRO A 289 -3.75 -31.92 -0.53
N PRO A 290 -4.69 -32.40 0.32
CA PRO A 290 -5.10 -31.66 1.51
C PRO A 290 -4.02 -31.74 2.60
N PHE A 291 -3.72 -30.62 3.25
CA PHE A 291 -2.69 -30.53 4.29
C PHE A 291 -2.92 -31.47 5.48
N LEU A 292 -4.17 -31.79 5.79
CA LEU A 292 -4.54 -32.68 6.90
C LEU A 292 -4.38 -34.18 6.59
N ASP A 293 -3.97 -34.56 5.38
CA ASP A 293 -3.68 -35.97 5.09
C ASP A 293 -2.44 -36.45 5.88
N PRO A 294 -2.59 -37.46 6.76
CA PRO A 294 -1.49 -37.97 7.57
C PRO A 294 -0.39 -38.66 6.76
N ASN A 295 -0.67 -39.04 5.52
CA ASN A 295 0.26 -39.78 4.64
C ASN A 295 0.98 -38.88 3.62
N LEU A 296 0.94 -37.55 3.80
CA LEU A 296 1.69 -36.61 2.97
C LEU A 296 3.18 -36.91 2.96
N SER A 297 3.74 -37.16 1.78
CA SER A 297 5.18 -37.21 1.58
C SER A 297 5.83 -35.83 1.70
N ASP A 298 7.14 -35.81 1.98
CA ASP A 298 7.91 -34.56 2.06
C ASP A 298 7.88 -33.79 0.73
N ASP A 299 8.00 -34.49 -0.41
CA ASP A 299 7.94 -33.85 -1.73
C ASP A 299 6.57 -33.23 -2.01
N GLN A 300 5.48 -33.90 -1.62
CA GLN A 300 4.14 -33.35 -1.73
C GLN A 300 3.98 -32.10 -0.86
N LEU A 301 4.57 -32.11 0.34
CA LEU A 301 4.58 -30.95 1.23
C LEU A 301 5.37 -29.79 0.59
N LEU A 302 6.59 -30.02 0.11
CA LEU A 302 7.47 -28.99 -0.44
C LEU A 302 6.96 -28.40 -1.77
N SER A 303 6.30 -29.19 -2.61
CA SER A 303 5.64 -28.70 -3.84
C SER A 303 4.25 -28.10 -3.58
N GLY A 304 3.75 -28.17 -2.34
CA GLY A 304 2.59 -27.40 -1.88
C GLY A 304 1.31 -28.22 -1.64
N VAL A 305 0.40 -27.64 -0.87
CA VAL A 305 -0.79 -28.30 -0.29
C VAL A 305 -1.97 -27.34 -0.23
N SER A 306 -3.17 -27.88 -0.01
CA SER A 306 -4.35 -27.07 0.29
C SER A 306 -4.68 -27.05 1.77
N PHE A 307 -4.97 -25.86 2.31
CA PHE A 307 -5.54 -25.61 3.63
C PHE A 307 -7.04 -25.31 3.59
N ALA A 308 -7.61 -25.21 2.38
CA ALA A 308 -9.01 -24.87 2.16
C ALA A 308 -9.96 -25.89 2.78
N SER A 309 -11.17 -25.43 3.10
CA SER A 309 -12.20 -26.24 3.76
C SER A 309 -13.58 -25.85 3.27
N GLY A 310 -14.32 -26.84 2.75
CA GLY A 310 -15.69 -26.66 2.28
C GLY A 310 -16.62 -26.16 3.38
N GLY A 311 -17.40 -25.13 3.08
CA GLY A 311 -18.27 -24.46 4.05
C GLY A 311 -17.54 -23.43 4.94
N SER A 312 -16.32 -23.02 4.57
CA SER A 312 -15.59 -21.90 5.17
C SER A 312 -15.98 -20.56 4.51
N GLY A 313 -15.91 -19.48 5.28
CA GLY A 313 -16.02 -18.09 4.81
C GLY A 313 -15.14 -17.18 5.66
N PHE A 314 -14.95 -15.92 5.26
CA PHE A 314 -14.20 -14.95 6.07
C PHE A 314 -14.90 -14.58 7.39
N ASP A 315 -16.22 -14.72 7.46
CA ASP A 315 -16.96 -14.64 8.70
C ASP A 315 -16.98 -16.02 9.37
N ASP A 316 -16.36 -16.12 10.55
CA ASP A 316 -16.33 -17.34 11.36
C ASP A 316 -17.75 -17.89 11.65
N LEU A 317 -18.78 -17.03 11.69
CA LEU A 317 -20.18 -17.43 11.84
C LEU A 317 -20.66 -18.36 10.71
N THR A 318 -20.09 -18.22 9.52
CA THR A 318 -20.37 -19.08 8.35
C THR A 318 -20.11 -20.55 8.67
N THR A 319 -19.11 -20.80 9.52
CA THR A 319 -18.70 -22.17 9.88
C THR A 319 -19.51 -22.78 11.02
N LEU A 320 -20.38 -22.03 11.69
CA LEU A 320 -21.16 -22.53 12.83
C LEU A 320 -22.07 -23.70 12.44
N ALA A 321 -22.72 -23.60 11.27
CA ALA A 321 -23.61 -24.65 10.78
C ALA A 321 -22.84 -25.84 10.18
N SER A 322 -21.78 -25.56 9.41
CA SER A 322 -21.01 -26.60 8.70
C SER A 322 -19.99 -27.32 9.60
N LYS A 323 -19.47 -26.65 10.63
CA LYS A 323 -18.28 -27.02 11.43
C LYS A 323 -17.00 -27.14 10.59
N ALA A 324 -16.92 -26.38 9.51
CA ALA A 324 -15.74 -26.27 8.65
C ALA A 324 -14.55 -25.57 9.33
N ILE A 325 -13.38 -25.62 8.69
CA ILE A 325 -12.16 -24.93 9.14
C ILE A 325 -12.28 -23.46 8.72
N THR A 326 -12.42 -22.56 9.70
CA THR A 326 -12.46 -21.11 9.44
C THR A 326 -11.18 -20.62 8.75
N VAL A 327 -11.28 -19.55 7.97
CA VAL A 327 -10.11 -18.94 7.30
C VAL A 327 -9.00 -18.63 8.32
N SER A 328 -9.33 -18.12 9.50
CA SER A 328 -8.35 -17.88 10.57
C SER A 328 -7.66 -19.16 11.06
N LYS A 329 -8.36 -20.30 11.08
CA LYS A 329 -7.75 -21.62 11.38
C LYS A 329 -6.91 -22.13 10.22
N GLN A 330 -7.24 -21.84 8.96
CA GLN A 330 -6.39 -22.18 7.81
C GLN A 330 -5.02 -21.49 7.92
N ILE A 331 -4.95 -20.26 8.43
CA ILE A 331 -3.68 -19.58 8.76
C ILE A 331 -2.90 -20.31 9.86
N LYS A 332 -3.59 -20.91 10.85
CA LYS A 332 -2.91 -21.75 11.85
C LYS A 332 -2.31 -23.00 11.21
N LEU A 333 -3.06 -23.68 10.33
CA LEU A 333 -2.54 -24.81 9.56
C LEU A 333 -1.33 -24.44 8.71
N PHE A 334 -1.33 -23.24 8.12
CA PHE A 334 -0.17 -22.74 7.40
C PHE A 334 1.06 -22.54 8.29
N ARG A 335 0.89 -22.07 9.54
CA ARG A 335 2.01 -22.00 10.50
C ARG A 335 2.55 -23.40 10.82
N ASP A 336 1.69 -24.40 10.89
CA ASP A 336 2.07 -25.79 11.12
C ASP A 336 2.83 -26.36 9.91
N TYR A 337 2.38 -26.02 8.70
CA TYR A 337 3.09 -26.29 7.46
C TYR A 337 4.50 -25.68 7.45
N ILE A 338 4.65 -24.39 7.81
CA ILE A 338 5.96 -23.74 7.91
C ILE A 338 6.87 -24.50 8.87
N ARG A 339 6.35 -24.93 10.03
CA ARG A 339 7.13 -25.72 11.01
C ARG A 339 7.57 -27.06 10.43
N ARG A 340 6.70 -27.76 9.70
CA ARG A 340 7.04 -29.03 9.04
C ARG A 340 8.11 -28.85 7.96
N ILE A 341 7.95 -27.91 7.04
CA ILE A 341 8.94 -27.71 5.96
C ILE A 341 10.30 -27.21 6.51
N LYS A 342 10.31 -26.42 7.60
CA LYS A 342 11.55 -26.06 8.30
C LYS A 342 12.29 -27.29 8.83
N GLY A 343 11.55 -28.28 9.33
CA GLY A 343 12.11 -29.56 9.78
C GLY A 343 12.72 -30.38 8.64
N ILE A 344 12.21 -30.24 7.40
CA ILE A 344 12.68 -30.99 6.23
C ILE A 344 13.88 -30.31 5.57
N VAL A 345 13.78 -29.01 5.26
CA VAL A 345 14.78 -28.30 4.42
C VAL A 345 15.63 -27.26 5.17
N GLY A 346 15.34 -27.01 6.44
CA GLY A 346 15.97 -25.95 7.23
C GLY A 346 15.36 -24.56 7.00
N GLU A 347 15.68 -23.61 7.87
CA GLU A 347 15.02 -22.29 7.90
C GLU A 347 15.18 -21.48 6.60
N GLU A 348 16.40 -21.41 6.07
CA GLU A 348 16.70 -20.55 4.91
C GLU A 348 16.04 -21.07 3.63
N LYS A 349 16.02 -22.39 3.41
CA LYS A 349 15.31 -22.98 2.28
C LYS A 349 13.79 -22.90 2.46
N ALA A 350 13.28 -23.11 3.67
CA ALA A 350 11.86 -22.94 3.96
C ALA A 350 11.39 -21.50 3.65
N LYS A 351 12.17 -20.48 4.05
CA LYS A 351 11.87 -19.08 3.70
C LYS A 351 11.78 -18.88 2.18
N LYS A 352 12.71 -19.43 1.41
CA LYS A 352 12.72 -19.35 -0.06
C LYS A 352 11.50 -20.03 -0.69
N ILE A 353 11.11 -21.20 -0.18
CA ILE A 353 9.90 -21.93 -0.61
C ILE A 353 8.65 -21.09 -0.36
N ILE A 354 8.51 -20.51 0.84
CA ILE A 354 7.37 -19.66 1.17
C ILE A 354 7.33 -18.41 0.28
N SER A 355 8.46 -17.71 0.15
CA SER A 355 8.53 -16.47 -0.65
C SER A 355 8.33 -16.69 -2.15
N GLY A 356 8.63 -17.89 -2.66
CA GLY A 356 8.46 -18.26 -4.08
C GLY A 356 7.20 -19.07 -4.38
N SER A 357 6.29 -19.23 -3.40
CA SER A 357 5.06 -20.02 -3.58
C SER A 357 3.96 -19.23 -4.27
N LEU A 358 3.18 -19.89 -5.12
CA LEU A 358 1.91 -19.38 -5.60
C LEU A 358 0.86 -19.61 -4.54
N VAL A 359 0.32 -18.53 -4.00
CA VAL A 359 -0.78 -18.59 -3.03
C VAL A 359 -2.09 -18.33 -3.75
N VAL A 360 -2.96 -19.34 -3.79
CA VAL A 360 -4.33 -19.19 -4.30
C VAL A 360 -5.23 -18.96 -3.11
N ILE A 361 -5.84 -17.77 -3.04
CA ILE A 361 -6.82 -17.42 -2.03
C ILE A 361 -8.17 -17.26 -2.73
N SER A 362 -9.08 -18.19 -2.48
CA SER A 362 -10.48 -18.03 -2.88
C SER A 362 -11.23 -17.28 -1.78
N ALA A 363 -11.08 -15.94 -1.76
CA ALA A 363 -11.80 -15.01 -0.88
C ALA A 363 -11.55 -13.52 -1.27
N GLY A 364 -12.58 -12.71 -1.59
CA GLY A 364 -12.43 -11.32 -2.09
C GLY A 364 -12.38 -10.21 -1.02
N PHE A 365 -11.82 -9.02 -1.36
CA PHE A 365 -12.09 -7.77 -0.62
C PHE A 365 -13.59 -7.50 -0.66
N VAL A 366 -14.18 -7.19 0.49
CA VAL A 366 -15.64 -7.08 0.61
C VAL A 366 -16.10 -5.64 0.39
N GLU A 367 -15.27 -4.64 0.76
CA GLU A 367 -15.65 -3.23 0.72
C GLU A 367 -14.53 -2.37 0.11
N THR A 368 -14.84 -1.73 -1.02
CA THR A 368 -13.89 -0.93 -1.81
C THR A 368 -14.27 0.55 -1.89
N LYS A 369 -15.47 0.92 -1.41
CA LYS A 369 -16.06 2.26 -1.62
C LYS A 369 -16.25 3.05 -0.32
N ARG A 370 -15.93 2.43 0.81
CA ARG A 370 -16.12 2.97 2.16
C ARG A 370 -14.89 2.70 3.01
N GLY A 371 -14.53 3.65 3.87
CA GLY A 371 -13.52 3.49 4.90
C GLY A 371 -13.97 2.54 6.02
N CYS A 372 -13.03 1.86 6.67
CA CYS A 372 -13.31 1.02 7.83
C CYS A 372 -13.75 1.82 9.07
N CYS A 373 -13.31 3.07 9.20
CA CYS A 373 -13.57 3.89 10.37
C CYS A 373 -14.83 4.77 10.21
N GLY A 374 -15.67 4.78 11.25
CA GLY A 374 -16.90 5.56 11.33
C GLY A 374 -17.91 5.13 10.29
N SER A 375 -18.51 6.11 9.62
CA SER A 375 -19.30 5.88 8.41
C SER A 375 -18.44 5.48 7.21
N GLY A 376 -17.14 5.77 7.23
CA GLY A 376 -16.17 5.56 6.16
C GLY A 376 -16.38 6.46 4.94
N LEU A 377 -17.20 7.50 5.05
CA LEU A 377 -17.60 8.38 3.93
C LEU A 377 -17.12 9.82 4.10
N ILE A 378 -17.06 10.29 5.35
CA ILE A 378 -16.76 11.69 5.69
C ILE A 378 -15.64 11.82 6.73
N GLU A 379 -15.18 10.70 7.26
CA GLU A 379 -14.14 10.60 8.28
C GLU A 379 -12.81 11.07 7.73
N THR A 380 -12.57 12.37 7.93
CA THR A 380 -11.42 13.24 7.64
C THR A 380 -11.85 14.71 7.72
N ALA A 381 -13.14 15.00 7.45
CA ALA A 381 -13.81 16.24 7.85
C ALA A 381 -14.06 16.29 9.36
N TYR A 382 -14.38 15.14 9.95
CA TYR A 382 -14.29 14.86 11.39
C TYR A 382 -13.36 13.66 11.57
N LEU A 383 -12.31 13.83 12.36
CA LEU A 383 -11.31 12.78 12.53
C LEU A 383 -11.86 11.62 13.37
N CYS A 384 -11.54 10.41 12.94
CA CYS A 384 -11.70 9.21 13.73
C CYS A 384 -11.02 9.36 15.10
N ASN A 385 -11.72 8.99 16.16
CA ASN A 385 -11.24 9.09 17.53
C ASN A 385 -11.55 7.81 18.31
N PRO A 386 -11.11 7.66 19.56
CA PRO A 386 -11.29 6.42 20.33
C PRO A 386 -12.74 5.96 20.53
N THR A 387 -13.72 6.84 20.31
CA THR A 387 -15.15 6.52 20.41
C THR A 387 -15.81 6.28 19.05
N THR A 388 -15.09 6.53 17.94
CA THR A 388 -15.58 6.28 16.60
C THR A 388 -15.60 4.77 16.32
N PRO A 389 -16.75 4.18 15.95
CA PRO A 389 -16.82 2.75 15.67
C PRO A 389 -15.96 2.41 14.45
N THR A 390 -15.31 1.25 14.48
CA THR A 390 -14.52 0.73 13.35
C THR A 390 -15.14 -0.57 12.84
N CYS A 391 -14.89 -0.88 11.57
CA CYS A 391 -15.25 -2.16 10.98
C CYS A 391 -14.57 -3.33 11.71
N GLY A 392 -15.19 -4.52 11.64
CA GLY A 392 -14.70 -5.70 12.36
C GLY A 392 -13.36 -6.24 11.83
N ASN A 393 -13.08 -6.06 10.53
CA ASN A 393 -11.82 -6.48 9.92
C ASN A 393 -11.32 -5.45 8.88
N PRO A 394 -10.39 -4.56 9.27
CA PRO A 394 -9.84 -3.54 8.37
C PRO A 394 -9.14 -4.12 7.13
N SER A 395 -8.63 -5.35 7.17
CA SER A 395 -7.96 -5.97 6.01
C SER A 395 -8.90 -6.35 4.86
N GLN A 396 -10.22 -6.25 5.06
CA GLN A 396 -11.22 -6.45 3.99
C GLN A 396 -11.59 -5.14 3.26
N PHE A 397 -11.04 -4.01 3.71
CA PHE A 397 -11.33 -2.67 3.22
C PHE A 397 -10.11 -2.10 2.50
N ILE A 398 -10.34 -1.42 1.38
CA ILE A 398 -9.27 -0.65 0.71
C ILE A 398 -8.89 0.58 1.56
N PHE A 399 -9.88 1.25 2.17
CA PHE A 399 -9.68 2.49 2.91
C PHE A 399 -9.86 2.32 4.42
N TRP A 400 -8.98 2.96 5.19
CA TRP A 400 -9.10 3.07 6.65
C TRP A 400 -10.15 4.11 7.03
N ASP A 401 -10.13 5.28 6.40
CA ASP A 401 -11.13 6.34 6.54
C ASP A 401 -11.54 6.87 5.16
N SER A 402 -12.13 8.06 5.01
CA SER A 402 -12.60 8.52 3.70
C SER A 402 -11.49 9.04 2.76
N ILE A 403 -10.22 9.04 3.20
CA ILE A 403 -9.08 9.50 2.40
C ILE A 403 -7.91 8.51 2.44
N HIS A 404 -7.62 7.92 3.59
CA HIS A 404 -6.41 7.15 3.83
C HIS A 404 -6.64 5.64 3.57
N PRO A 405 -5.77 4.97 2.80
CA PRO A 405 -5.79 3.52 2.63
C PRO A 405 -5.55 2.72 3.92
N THR A 406 -6.01 1.47 3.95
CA THR A 406 -5.68 0.54 5.03
C THR A 406 -4.22 0.11 4.96
N GLN A 407 -3.70 -0.44 6.07
CA GLN A 407 -2.36 -1.01 6.13
C GLN A 407 -2.12 -2.05 5.01
N SER A 408 -3.13 -2.86 4.70
CA SER A 408 -3.07 -3.87 3.63
C SER A 408 -2.76 -3.24 2.26
N VAL A 409 -3.34 -2.08 1.97
CA VAL A 409 -3.06 -1.32 0.73
C VAL A 409 -1.70 -0.61 0.80
N TYR A 410 -1.27 -0.10 1.96
CA TYR A 410 0.06 0.51 2.05
C TYR A 410 1.21 -0.49 1.90
N GLN A 411 1.06 -1.70 2.44
CA GLN A 411 2.04 -2.77 2.27
C GLN A 411 2.23 -3.10 0.79
N PHE A 412 1.12 -3.22 0.09
CA PHE A 412 1.04 -3.42 -1.34
C PHE A 412 1.76 -2.31 -2.14
N LEU A 413 1.43 -1.04 -1.88
CA LEU A 413 1.97 0.11 -2.63
C LEU A 413 3.48 0.24 -2.43
N THR A 414 3.95 -0.06 -1.23
CA THR A 414 5.38 -0.04 -0.88
C THR A 414 6.16 -1.05 -1.69
N GLN A 415 5.60 -2.24 -1.75
CA GLN A 415 6.13 -3.37 -2.50
C GLN A 415 6.26 -3.03 -4.00
N TYR A 416 5.31 -2.29 -4.56
CA TYR A 416 5.40 -1.73 -5.92
C TYR A 416 6.51 -0.68 -6.05
N LEU A 417 6.56 0.30 -5.14
CA LEU A 417 7.58 1.35 -5.16
C LEU A 417 9.00 0.78 -5.05
N GLU A 418 9.18 -0.28 -4.26
CA GLU A 418 10.46 -0.97 -4.07
C GLU A 418 11.00 -1.57 -5.36
N ILE A 419 10.11 -2.10 -6.21
CA ILE A 419 10.48 -2.77 -7.46
C ILE A 419 10.66 -1.79 -8.60
N GLU A 420 9.75 -0.81 -8.74
CA GLU A 420 9.66 -0.01 -9.97
C GLU A 420 10.36 1.34 -9.88
N ILE A 421 10.51 1.89 -8.67
CA ILE A 421 10.95 3.28 -8.45
C ILE A 421 12.32 3.34 -7.81
N LEU A 422 12.60 2.52 -6.80
CA LEU A 422 13.90 2.57 -6.11
C LEU A 422 15.11 2.20 -6.99
N PRO A 423 15.03 1.23 -7.92
CA PRO A 423 16.18 0.94 -8.78
C PRO A 423 16.57 2.15 -9.64
N LYS A 424 15.61 3.01 -10.01
CA LYS A 424 15.86 4.25 -10.76
C LYS A 424 16.56 5.33 -9.91
N LEU A 425 16.56 5.20 -8.57
CA LEU A 425 17.29 6.06 -7.63
C LEU A 425 18.71 5.57 -7.33
N LEU A 426 18.96 4.26 -7.49
CA LEU A 426 20.25 3.62 -7.15
C LEU A 426 21.16 3.37 -8.35
N VAL A 427 20.68 3.57 -9.58
CA VAL A 427 21.55 3.54 -10.75
C VAL A 427 22.31 4.86 -10.85
N HIS A 428 23.58 4.83 -10.46
CA HIS A 428 24.56 5.75 -11.03
C HIS A 428 25.72 5.00 -11.70
N GLN A 429 25.88 5.36 -12.98
CA GLN A 429 27.10 5.49 -13.79
C GLN A 429 27.54 4.32 -14.69
N SER A 430 27.45 4.56 -16.00
CA SER A 430 28.66 4.80 -16.80
C SER A 430 28.34 5.57 -18.11
N ARG A 431 28.54 6.89 -18.10
CA ARG A 431 29.49 7.62 -18.96
C ARG A 431 29.59 9.08 -18.52
#